data_AF-A0AAV6AZR2-F1
#
_entry.id   AF-A0AAV6AZR2-F1
#
_cell.length_a   1.000
_cell.length_b   1.000
_cell.length_c   1.000
_cell.angle_alpha   90.00
_cell.angle_beta   90.00
_cell.angle_gamma   90.00
#
_symmetry.space_group_name_H-M   'P 1'
#
loop_
_entity.id
_entity.type
_entity.pdbx_description
1 polymer ?
#
loop_
_entity_poly.entity_id
_entity_poly.type
_entity_poly.pdbx_seq_one_letter_code
_entity_poly.pdbx_strand_id
1 'polypeptide(L)'
;MIDDAQLLHTYVRTGDEAAFATLVERHKGLVYGSALRQTNNPALAEEITQAVFIVLARKAPALKPDTILSGWLFRATRFIACDALKAEGRRVKREQVSLAMNAELDGSGAGSDESIWQEIAPVLDEALTRLGEKDRNALLLRFFEQKNLAEVGHALGIGEDGARKRVERALDKLRALLGQRGVAIPVTVLASVLVANAVPSVPVTLTVGAALTGTAATTPLIKGALGFMAWSKTKIALTTVATLLVLNSGVLVTVLVIQNQRARQGQTLASTATSARWSTISVATPSEAGGFISLFNGSDLTGWKYNTNAWSVVNGIIVGRVAPELGMQNHCLIWAGGEVDDFELHLKFRTVANANSGVSLRATQVRYGNLPGYQAEIEGPRTGLFVIGGPGRERKLSRAGWRTATRQENGQDILEPVEQLADPAQVAEARGAVENGEWCDYVVIAHGTRIVIVLNGVTMTDTRDEHPTKFVPRGLMGLEYTHNSGREDSVEFKDIFFKRLTPATAQ
;
A
#
# COMPACT_ATOMS: atom_id res chain seq x y z
N MET A 1 -13.05 -24.49 -30.92
CA MET A 1 -12.81 -24.90 -29.52
C MET A 1 -13.90 -24.29 -28.64
N ILE A 2 -14.26 -24.94 -27.52
CA ILE A 2 -15.07 -24.33 -26.48
C ILE A 2 -14.22 -23.28 -25.76
N ASP A 3 -14.70 -22.05 -25.65
CA ASP A 3 -13.98 -20.95 -24.99
C ASP A 3 -14.07 -21.03 -23.46
N ASP A 4 -13.25 -20.22 -22.77
CA ASP A 4 -13.15 -20.26 -21.31
C ASP A 4 -14.44 -19.79 -20.60
N ALA A 5 -15.24 -18.92 -21.23
CA ALA A 5 -16.52 -18.46 -20.68
C ALA A 5 -17.60 -19.55 -20.81
N GLN A 6 -17.63 -20.29 -21.92
CA GLN A 6 -18.50 -21.44 -22.15
C GLN A 6 -18.21 -22.60 -21.19
N LEU A 7 -16.93 -22.90 -20.93
CA LEU A 7 -16.52 -23.91 -19.93
C LEU A 7 -16.95 -23.49 -18.52
N LEU A 8 -16.69 -22.22 -18.15
CA LEU A 8 -17.05 -21.70 -16.84
C LEU A 8 -18.57 -21.65 -16.62
N HIS A 9 -19.32 -21.25 -17.65
CA HIS A 9 -20.79 -21.26 -17.63
C HIS A 9 -21.36 -22.68 -17.52
N THR A 10 -20.77 -23.65 -18.22
CA THR A 10 -21.14 -25.06 -18.09
C THR A 10 -20.92 -25.55 -16.67
N TYR A 11 -19.73 -25.33 -16.10
CA TYR A 11 -19.44 -25.66 -14.70
C TYR A 11 -20.45 -25.03 -13.72
N VAL A 12 -20.74 -23.72 -13.85
CA VAL A 12 -21.69 -23.02 -12.97
C VAL A 12 -23.12 -23.56 -13.08
N ARG A 13 -23.54 -23.99 -14.28
CA ARG A 13 -24.91 -24.44 -14.53
C ARG A 13 -25.15 -25.91 -14.15
N THR A 14 -24.17 -26.79 -14.34
CA THR A 14 -24.35 -28.25 -14.19
C THR A 14 -23.43 -28.91 -13.18
N GLY A 15 -22.47 -28.17 -12.61
CA GLY A 15 -21.43 -28.76 -11.75
C GLY A 15 -20.44 -29.64 -12.53
N ASP A 16 -20.28 -29.43 -13.84
CA ASP A 16 -19.41 -30.25 -14.70
C ASP A 16 -17.92 -30.09 -14.33
N GLU A 17 -17.41 -31.06 -13.57
CA GLU A 17 -16.01 -31.09 -13.14
C GLU A 17 -15.03 -31.27 -14.31
N ALA A 18 -15.43 -31.88 -15.43
CA ALA A 18 -14.56 -32.02 -16.61
C ALA A 18 -14.40 -30.68 -17.36
N ALA A 19 -15.49 -29.90 -17.45
CA ALA A 19 -15.42 -28.52 -17.95
C ALA A 19 -14.50 -27.65 -17.06
N PHE A 20 -14.55 -27.82 -15.73
CA PHE A 20 -13.66 -27.11 -14.82
C PHE A 20 -12.20 -27.61 -14.87
N ALA A 21 -11.98 -28.92 -14.96
CA ALA A 21 -10.65 -29.50 -15.13
C ALA A 21 -9.98 -28.98 -16.42
N THR A 22 -10.75 -28.80 -17.50
CA THR A 22 -10.26 -28.17 -18.74
C THR A 22 -9.80 -26.73 -18.51
N LEU A 23 -10.48 -25.95 -17.66
CA LEU A 23 -10.01 -24.62 -17.25
C LEU A 23 -8.74 -24.69 -16.40
N VAL A 24 -8.65 -25.63 -15.45
CA VAL A 24 -7.43 -25.82 -14.66
C VAL A 24 -6.23 -26.12 -15.58
N GLU A 25 -6.37 -27.09 -16.49
CA GLU A 25 -5.27 -27.50 -17.38
C GLU A 25 -4.81 -26.36 -18.30
N ARG A 26 -5.73 -25.57 -18.86
CA ARG A 26 -5.39 -24.39 -19.67
C ARG A 26 -4.64 -23.31 -18.89
N HIS A 27 -5.02 -23.08 -17.64
CA HIS A 27 -4.62 -21.87 -16.90
C HIS A 27 -3.59 -22.13 -15.79
N LYS A 28 -3.30 -23.38 -15.43
CA LYS A 28 -2.38 -23.73 -14.33
C LYS A 28 -0.97 -23.22 -14.54
N GLY A 29 -0.48 -23.17 -15.78
CA GLY A 29 0.84 -22.62 -16.11
C GLY A 29 0.98 -21.13 -15.78
N LEU A 30 -0.02 -20.32 -16.14
CA LEU A 30 -0.10 -18.89 -15.80
C LEU A 30 -0.14 -18.70 -14.28
N VAL A 31 -1.00 -19.44 -13.58
CA VAL A 31 -1.18 -19.32 -12.12
C VAL A 31 0.08 -19.76 -11.38
N TYR A 32 0.61 -20.94 -11.69
CA TYR A 32 1.81 -21.48 -11.05
C TYR A 32 3.04 -20.61 -11.33
N GLY A 33 3.26 -20.20 -12.59
CA GLY A 33 4.37 -19.32 -12.95
C GLY A 33 4.32 -17.96 -12.26
N SER A 34 3.12 -17.35 -12.14
CA SER A 34 2.96 -16.09 -11.40
C SER A 34 3.10 -16.27 -9.90
N ALA A 35 2.65 -17.39 -9.32
CA ALA A 35 2.88 -17.71 -7.91
C ALA A 35 4.39 -17.91 -7.62
N LEU A 36 5.08 -18.72 -8.43
CA LEU A 36 6.49 -19.06 -8.27
C LEU A 36 7.40 -17.83 -8.35
N ARG A 37 7.21 -16.94 -9.34
CA ARG A 37 7.98 -15.67 -9.43
C ARG A 37 7.78 -14.75 -8.23
N GLN A 38 6.61 -14.81 -7.57
CA GLN A 38 6.33 -13.98 -6.40
C GLN A 38 6.84 -14.59 -5.10
N THR A 39 6.83 -15.93 -4.96
CA THR A 39 7.24 -16.60 -3.72
C THR A 39 8.69 -17.06 -3.70
N ASN A 40 9.29 -17.28 -4.87
CA ASN A 40 10.53 -18.02 -5.06
C ASN A 40 10.57 -19.37 -4.29
N ASN A 41 9.39 -20.00 -4.13
CA ASN A 41 9.20 -21.23 -3.37
C ASN A 41 8.21 -22.14 -4.11
N PRO A 42 8.67 -23.27 -4.69
CA PRO A 42 7.83 -24.19 -5.45
C PRO A 42 6.64 -24.76 -4.65
N ALA A 43 6.86 -25.23 -3.43
CA ALA A 43 5.80 -25.80 -2.60
C ALA A 43 4.71 -24.78 -2.27
N LEU A 44 5.11 -23.55 -1.90
CA LEU A 44 4.16 -22.47 -1.64
C LEU A 44 3.43 -22.03 -2.94
N ALA A 45 4.10 -22.11 -4.10
CA ALA A 45 3.48 -21.83 -5.39
C ALA A 45 2.44 -22.89 -5.78
N GLU A 46 2.66 -24.17 -5.45
CA GLU A 46 1.64 -25.22 -5.59
C GLU A 46 0.41 -24.95 -4.70
N GLU A 47 0.61 -24.64 -3.41
CA GLU A 47 -0.48 -24.29 -2.49
C GLU A 47 -1.29 -23.08 -2.97
N ILE A 48 -0.62 -22.01 -3.42
CA ILE A 48 -1.26 -20.82 -3.98
C ILE A 48 -2.07 -21.20 -5.23
N THR A 49 -1.53 -22.06 -6.11
CA THR A 49 -2.20 -22.48 -7.34
C THR A 49 -3.48 -23.24 -7.05
N GLN A 50 -3.45 -24.20 -6.12
CA GLN A 50 -4.64 -24.90 -5.65
C GLN A 50 -5.66 -23.93 -5.05
N ALA A 51 -5.23 -23.00 -4.19
CA ALA A 51 -6.10 -22.00 -3.57
C ALA A 51 -6.76 -21.07 -4.60
N VAL A 52 -6.04 -20.64 -5.65
CA VAL A 52 -6.59 -19.81 -6.74
C VAL A 52 -7.74 -20.53 -7.46
N PHE A 53 -7.57 -21.80 -7.81
CA PHE A 53 -8.63 -22.54 -8.51
C PHE A 53 -9.80 -22.92 -7.59
N ILE A 54 -9.57 -23.22 -6.32
CA ILE A 54 -10.68 -23.40 -5.34
C ILE A 54 -11.47 -22.08 -5.17
N VAL A 55 -10.80 -20.93 -5.22
CA VAL A 55 -11.47 -19.62 -5.18
C VAL A 55 -12.20 -19.33 -6.50
N LEU A 56 -11.65 -19.74 -7.65
CA LEU A 56 -12.36 -19.68 -8.94
C LEU A 56 -13.67 -20.48 -8.88
N ALA A 57 -13.61 -21.76 -8.50
CA ALA A 57 -14.77 -22.63 -8.39
C ALA A 57 -15.88 -22.00 -7.54
N ARG A 58 -15.53 -21.47 -6.35
CA ARG A 58 -16.48 -20.83 -5.42
C ARG A 58 -17.00 -19.46 -5.89
N LYS A 59 -16.26 -18.73 -6.73
CA LYS A 59 -16.65 -17.39 -7.21
C LYS A 59 -17.22 -17.39 -8.62
N ALA A 60 -17.10 -18.49 -9.38
CA ALA A 60 -17.59 -18.62 -10.75
C ALA A 60 -19.04 -18.13 -10.96
N PRO A 61 -20.02 -18.44 -10.07
CA PRO A 61 -21.40 -17.94 -10.23
C PRO A 61 -21.55 -16.41 -10.08
N ALA A 62 -20.54 -15.72 -9.55
CA ALA A 62 -20.54 -14.29 -9.25
C ALA A 62 -19.62 -13.46 -10.17
N LEU A 63 -18.98 -14.10 -11.16
CA LEU A 63 -18.19 -13.46 -12.21
C LEU A 63 -19.11 -12.91 -13.31
N LYS A 64 -18.68 -11.84 -13.98
CA LYS A 64 -19.45 -11.31 -15.11
C LYS A 64 -19.18 -12.13 -16.39
N PRO A 65 -20.14 -12.27 -17.31
CA PRO A 65 -19.94 -13.01 -18.56
C PRO A 65 -18.79 -12.49 -19.45
N ASP A 66 -18.45 -11.19 -19.35
CA ASP A 66 -17.36 -10.52 -20.08
C ASP A 66 -15.99 -10.61 -19.36
N THR A 67 -15.87 -11.42 -18.31
CA THR A 67 -14.62 -11.55 -17.55
C THR A 67 -13.56 -12.31 -18.32
N ILE A 68 -12.49 -11.64 -18.74
CA ILE A 68 -11.28 -12.29 -19.27
C ILE A 68 -10.61 -13.08 -18.14
N LEU A 69 -10.72 -14.41 -18.20
CA LEU A 69 -10.33 -15.31 -17.12
C LEU A 69 -8.85 -15.18 -16.74
N SER A 70 -7.95 -15.01 -17.71
CA SER A 70 -6.52 -14.69 -17.54
C SER A 70 -6.28 -13.54 -16.56
N GLY A 71 -6.96 -12.42 -16.81
CA GLY A 71 -6.82 -11.19 -16.03
C GLY A 71 -7.49 -11.29 -14.66
N TRP A 72 -8.43 -12.21 -14.48
CA TRP A 72 -9.00 -12.54 -13.18
C TRP A 72 -8.05 -13.45 -12.38
N LEU A 73 -7.57 -14.54 -12.98
CA LEU A 73 -6.67 -15.51 -12.35
C LEU A 73 -5.34 -14.87 -11.94
N PHE A 74 -4.74 -14.05 -12.80
CA PHE A 74 -3.53 -13.30 -12.47
C PHE A 74 -3.73 -12.39 -11.23
N ARG A 75 -4.87 -11.68 -11.14
CA ARG A 75 -5.20 -10.85 -9.97
C ARG A 75 -5.42 -11.69 -8.70
N ALA A 76 -6.14 -12.81 -8.81
CA ALA A 76 -6.35 -13.74 -7.70
C ALA A 76 -5.02 -14.30 -7.19
N THR A 77 -4.14 -14.74 -8.11
CA THR A 77 -2.81 -15.27 -7.81
C THR A 77 -1.95 -14.27 -7.05
N ARG A 78 -1.85 -13.02 -7.54
CA ARG A 78 -1.10 -11.96 -6.84
C ARG A 78 -1.65 -11.66 -5.45
N PHE A 79 -2.98 -11.67 -5.27
CA PHE A 79 -3.57 -11.46 -3.96
C PHE A 79 -3.20 -12.60 -2.99
N ILE A 80 -3.39 -13.85 -3.42
CA ILE A 80 -3.17 -15.04 -2.58
C ILE A 80 -1.68 -15.20 -2.27
N ALA A 81 -0.78 -14.99 -3.24
CA ALA A 81 0.66 -14.97 -3.01
C ALA A 81 1.08 -13.89 -2.01
N CYS A 82 0.50 -12.69 -2.11
CA CYS A 82 0.77 -11.61 -1.16
C CYS A 82 0.32 -11.95 0.27
N ASP A 83 -0.83 -12.62 0.44
CA ASP A 83 -1.28 -13.04 1.78
C ASP A 83 -0.49 -14.24 2.32
N ALA A 84 -0.12 -15.18 1.44
CA ALA A 84 0.78 -16.29 1.75
C ALA A 84 2.13 -15.80 2.28
N LEU A 85 2.81 -14.89 1.56
CA LEU A 85 4.09 -14.32 1.98
C LEU A 85 3.97 -13.50 3.27
N LYS A 86 2.83 -12.82 3.49
CA LYS A 86 2.55 -12.16 4.78
C LYS A 86 2.34 -13.19 5.89
N ALA A 87 1.73 -14.34 5.62
CA ALA A 87 1.51 -15.40 6.60
C ALA A 87 2.82 -16.11 6.96
N GLU A 88 3.64 -16.41 5.96
CA GLU A 88 4.97 -17.00 6.11
C GLU A 88 5.91 -16.06 6.85
N GLY A 89 5.98 -14.77 6.48
CA GLY A 89 6.74 -13.77 7.24
C GLY A 89 6.27 -13.62 8.70
N ARG A 90 4.99 -13.88 9.01
CA ARG A 90 4.50 -13.99 10.40
C ARG A 90 4.87 -15.31 11.07
N ARG A 91 5.03 -16.41 10.32
CA ARG A 91 5.48 -17.71 10.83
C ARG A 91 6.98 -17.68 11.15
N VAL A 92 7.80 -17.30 10.17
CA VAL A 92 9.25 -17.08 10.32
C VAL A 92 9.56 -16.09 11.44
N LYS A 93 8.86 -14.95 11.55
CA LYS A 93 9.06 -14.01 12.68
C LYS A 93 8.64 -14.56 14.05
N ARG A 94 7.82 -15.63 14.13
CA ARG A 94 7.52 -16.35 15.38
C ARG A 94 8.55 -17.45 15.66
N GLU A 95 9.06 -18.12 14.64
CA GLU A 95 10.09 -19.17 14.75
C GLU A 95 11.48 -18.59 15.04
N GLN A 96 11.84 -17.45 14.44
CA GLN A 96 13.07 -16.69 14.73
C GLN A 96 13.13 -16.11 16.15
N VAL A 97 11.98 -15.96 16.83
CA VAL A 97 11.94 -15.61 18.27
C VAL A 97 12.32 -16.81 19.17
N SER A 98 12.35 -18.04 18.62
CA SER A 98 12.75 -19.25 19.34
C SER A 98 14.14 -19.79 18.99
N LEU A 99 14.72 -19.40 17.84
CA LEU A 99 16.01 -19.92 17.37
C LEU A 99 16.85 -18.81 16.72
N ALA A 100 17.84 -18.29 17.46
CA ALA A 100 18.82 -17.35 16.95
C ALA A 100 20.23 -17.96 16.99
N MET A 101 20.71 -18.48 15.84
CA MET A 101 22.14 -18.47 15.46
C MET A 101 22.40 -19.07 14.05
N ASN A 102 23.10 -18.29 13.22
CA ASN A 102 23.98 -18.67 12.09
C ASN A 102 23.32 -19.38 10.86
N ALA A 103 23.84 -19.30 9.62
CA ALA A 103 25.11 -18.77 9.11
C ALA A 103 24.95 -18.04 7.74
N GLU A 104 26.08 -17.64 7.13
CA GLU A 104 26.18 -16.72 5.98
C GLU A 104 26.16 -17.39 4.58
N LEU A 105 25.91 -16.52 3.59
CA LEU A 105 26.24 -16.48 2.14
C LEU A 105 26.96 -17.67 1.45
N ASP A 106 26.56 -17.94 0.19
CA ASP A 106 27.49 -17.94 -0.96
C ASP A 106 26.78 -17.87 -2.32
N GLY A 107 27.50 -17.61 -3.43
CA GLY A 107 26.91 -17.54 -4.79
C GLY A 107 27.88 -17.62 -5.98
N SER A 108 27.33 -17.95 -7.17
CA SER A 108 27.87 -17.90 -8.56
C SER A 108 26.77 -18.50 -9.49
N GLY A 109 26.52 -18.20 -10.77
CA GLY A 109 27.35 -17.79 -11.92
C GLY A 109 27.31 -18.91 -12.99
N ALA A 110 27.07 -18.72 -14.30
CA ALA A 110 26.76 -17.55 -15.13
C ALA A 110 26.27 -18.00 -16.55
N GLY A 111 25.57 -17.17 -17.34
CA GLY A 111 25.17 -17.51 -18.74
C GLY A 111 24.13 -16.58 -19.40
N SER A 112 24.26 -16.36 -20.72
CA SER A 112 23.38 -15.48 -21.52
C SER A 112 21.93 -16.00 -21.64
N ASP A 113 20.98 -15.08 -21.83
CA ASP A 113 19.51 -15.23 -21.77
C ASP A 113 18.95 -15.63 -20.39
N GLU A 114 19.50 -16.64 -19.70
CA GLU A 114 19.08 -17.02 -18.34
C GLU A 114 19.31 -15.88 -17.33
N SER A 115 20.46 -15.19 -17.41
CA SER A 115 20.75 -13.99 -16.61
C SER A 115 19.70 -12.88 -16.75
N ILE A 116 19.13 -12.70 -17.95
CA ILE A 116 18.14 -11.64 -18.21
C ILE A 116 16.78 -12.01 -17.59
N TRP A 117 16.41 -13.30 -17.61
CA TRP A 117 15.20 -13.76 -16.95
C TRP A 117 15.27 -13.60 -15.43
N GLN A 118 16.44 -13.86 -14.82
CA GLN A 118 16.65 -13.70 -13.38
C GLN A 118 16.51 -12.22 -12.92
N GLU A 119 16.82 -11.25 -13.77
CA GLU A 119 16.56 -9.83 -13.53
C GLU A 119 15.08 -9.43 -13.74
N ILE A 120 14.42 -9.97 -14.76
CA ILE A 120 13.03 -9.63 -15.11
C ILE A 120 12.03 -10.29 -14.13
N ALA A 121 12.19 -11.57 -13.83
CA ALA A 121 11.19 -12.39 -13.15
C ALA A 121 10.71 -11.82 -11.80
N PRO A 122 11.59 -11.29 -10.91
CA PRO A 122 11.18 -10.74 -9.61
C PRO A 122 10.29 -9.48 -9.72
N VAL A 123 10.43 -8.71 -10.80
CA VAL A 123 9.71 -7.45 -11.01
C VAL A 123 8.56 -7.55 -12.01
N LEU A 124 8.50 -8.63 -12.80
CA LEU A 124 7.58 -8.83 -13.92
C LEU A 124 6.10 -8.74 -13.51
N ASP A 125 5.66 -9.50 -12.50
CA ASP A 125 4.26 -9.51 -12.08
C ASP A 125 3.82 -8.16 -11.47
N GLU A 126 4.75 -7.36 -10.94
CA GLU A 126 4.44 -5.99 -10.51
C GLU A 126 4.35 -5.03 -11.70
N ALA A 127 5.28 -5.10 -12.65
CA ALA A 127 5.23 -4.31 -13.88
C ALA A 127 3.94 -4.58 -14.68
N LEU A 128 3.52 -5.84 -14.79
CA LEU A 128 2.24 -6.24 -15.38
C LEU A 128 1.03 -5.63 -14.65
N THR A 129 1.07 -5.44 -13.33
CA THR A 129 -0.05 -4.76 -12.63
C THR A 129 -0.18 -3.28 -12.94
N ARG A 130 0.93 -2.59 -13.25
CA ARG A 130 0.94 -1.16 -13.60
C ARG A 130 0.41 -0.90 -15.02
N LEU A 131 0.25 -1.93 -15.84
CA LEU A 131 -0.43 -1.83 -17.13
C LEU A 131 -1.95 -1.71 -16.97
N GLY A 132 -2.57 -0.85 -17.78
CA GLY A 132 -4.04 -0.77 -17.91
C GLY A 132 -4.65 -2.11 -18.34
N GLU A 133 -5.87 -2.41 -17.88
CA GLU A 133 -6.45 -3.76 -17.96
C GLU A 133 -6.46 -4.38 -19.37
N LYS A 134 -6.81 -3.60 -20.40
CA LYS A 134 -6.82 -4.09 -21.79
C LYS A 134 -5.42 -4.42 -22.33
N ASP A 135 -4.40 -3.68 -21.93
CA ASP A 135 -3.01 -3.91 -22.34
C ASP A 135 -2.40 -5.09 -21.54
N ARG A 136 -2.65 -5.17 -20.23
CA ARG A 136 -2.26 -6.32 -19.39
C ARG A 136 -2.86 -7.62 -19.89
N ASN A 137 -4.18 -7.64 -20.14
CA ASN A 137 -4.88 -8.86 -20.57
C ASN A 137 -4.38 -9.33 -21.95
N ALA A 138 -4.02 -8.41 -22.86
CA ALA A 138 -3.41 -8.76 -24.14
C ALA A 138 -2.07 -9.51 -23.97
N LEU A 139 -1.21 -9.08 -23.04
CA LEU A 139 0.05 -9.78 -22.74
C LEU A 139 -0.18 -11.13 -22.05
N LEU A 140 -1.11 -11.21 -21.09
CA LEU A 140 -1.45 -12.46 -20.42
C LEU A 140 -1.94 -13.52 -21.42
N LEU A 141 -2.90 -13.17 -22.28
CA LEU A 141 -3.40 -14.05 -23.33
C LEU A 141 -2.28 -14.48 -24.30
N ARG A 142 -1.46 -13.52 -24.78
CA ARG A 142 -0.44 -13.78 -25.80
C ARG A 142 0.73 -14.64 -25.31
N PHE A 143 1.27 -14.34 -24.12
CA PHE A 143 2.54 -14.90 -23.65
C PHE A 143 2.39 -15.96 -22.54
N PHE A 144 1.34 -15.89 -21.74
CA PHE A 144 1.15 -16.78 -20.59
C PHE A 144 0.10 -17.86 -20.84
N GLU A 145 -0.83 -17.63 -21.78
CA GLU A 145 -1.74 -18.65 -22.33
C GLU A 145 -1.37 -19.07 -23.77
N GLN A 146 -0.28 -18.52 -24.31
CA GLN A 146 0.27 -18.83 -25.64
C GLN A 146 -0.70 -18.63 -26.82
N LYS A 147 -1.83 -17.93 -26.62
CA LYS A 147 -2.85 -17.68 -27.65
C LYS A 147 -2.28 -16.89 -28.83
N ASN A 148 -2.76 -17.18 -30.03
CA ASN A 148 -2.38 -16.45 -31.24
C ASN A 148 -3.10 -15.09 -31.33
N LEU A 149 -2.70 -14.21 -32.26
CA LEU A 149 -3.23 -12.85 -32.33
C LEU A 149 -4.74 -12.79 -32.66
N ALA A 150 -5.27 -13.75 -33.41
CA ALA A 150 -6.70 -13.82 -33.71
C ALA A 150 -7.51 -14.25 -32.48
N GLU A 151 -7.01 -15.21 -31.70
CA GLU A 151 -7.59 -15.63 -30.41
C GLU A 151 -7.52 -14.51 -29.35
N VAL A 152 -6.41 -13.78 -29.28
CA VAL A 152 -6.26 -12.59 -28.44
C VAL A 152 -7.26 -11.50 -28.88
N GLY A 153 -7.44 -11.29 -30.18
CA GLY A 153 -8.43 -10.35 -30.71
C GLY A 153 -9.85 -10.72 -30.31
N HIS A 154 -10.25 -11.97 -30.56
CA HIS A 154 -11.54 -12.50 -30.18
C HIS A 154 -11.83 -12.33 -28.68
N ALA A 155 -10.90 -12.73 -27.81
CA ALA A 155 -11.02 -12.59 -26.36
C ALA A 155 -11.06 -11.12 -25.86
N LEU A 156 -10.57 -10.16 -26.66
CA LEU A 156 -10.57 -8.73 -26.33
C LEU A 156 -11.65 -7.93 -27.06
N GLY A 157 -12.52 -8.59 -27.85
CA GLY A 157 -13.56 -7.94 -28.66
C GLY A 157 -13.02 -7.03 -29.77
N ILE A 158 -11.90 -7.39 -30.41
CA ILE A 158 -11.24 -6.61 -31.47
C ILE A 158 -10.74 -7.51 -32.61
N GLY A 159 -10.52 -6.94 -33.80
CA GLY A 159 -9.88 -7.65 -34.91
C GLY A 159 -8.39 -7.98 -34.63
N GLU A 160 -7.83 -8.94 -35.36
CA GLU A 160 -6.45 -9.43 -35.20
C GLU A 160 -5.41 -8.31 -35.25
N ASP A 161 -5.49 -7.41 -36.23
CA ASP A 161 -4.57 -6.25 -36.32
C ASP A 161 -4.69 -5.30 -35.13
N GLY A 162 -5.89 -5.21 -34.55
CA GLY A 162 -6.13 -4.48 -33.30
C GLY A 162 -5.48 -5.15 -32.09
N ALA A 163 -5.44 -6.49 -32.07
CA ALA A 163 -4.71 -7.27 -31.07
C ALA A 163 -3.20 -7.14 -31.25
N ARG A 164 -2.69 -7.23 -32.48
CA ARG A 164 -1.27 -7.04 -32.83
C ARG A 164 -0.74 -5.70 -32.32
N LYS A 165 -1.37 -4.59 -32.75
CA LYS A 165 -1.02 -3.23 -32.32
C LYS A 165 -1.17 -3.01 -30.81
N ARG A 166 -2.09 -3.73 -30.15
CA ARG A 166 -2.25 -3.67 -28.68
C ARG A 166 -1.15 -4.42 -27.95
N VAL A 167 -0.77 -5.61 -28.42
CA VAL A 167 0.32 -6.42 -27.86
C VAL A 167 1.65 -5.68 -27.99
N GLU A 168 1.97 -5.14 -29.17
CA GLU A 168 3.17 -4.34 -29.43
C GLU A 168 3.27 -3.15 -28.47
N ARG A 169 2.22 -2.31 -28.42
CA ARG A 169 2.16 -1.17 -27.50
C ARG A 169 2.20 -1.57 -26.03
N ALA A 170 1.63 -2.72 -25.67
CA ALA A 170 1.65 -3.22 -24.29
C ALA A 170 3.06 -3.71 -23.90
N LEU A 171 3.80 -4.32 -24.83
CA LEU A 171 5.21 -4.68 -24.63
C LEU A 171 6.09 -3.44 -24.46
N ASP A 172 5.89 -2.39 -25.26
CA ASP A 172 6.65 -1.14 -25.09
C ASP A 172 6.40 -0.48 -23.72
N LYS A 173 5.15 -0.50 -23.26
CA LYS A 173 4.81 -0.05 -21.91
C LYS A 173 5.43 -0.94 -20.84
N LEU A 174 5.40 -2.27 -21.01
CA LEU A 174 6.03 -3.20 -20.08
C LEU A 174 7.55 -2.97 -20.00
N ARG A 175 8.21 -2.82 -21.15
CA ARG A 175 9.63 -2.46 -21.27
C ARG A 175 9.96 -1.16 -20.55
N ALA A 176 9.14 -0.11 -20.72
CA ALA A 176 9.33 1.15 -20.00
C ALA A 176 9.17 0.99 -18.47
N LEU A 177 8.21 0.18 -18.02
CA LEU A 177 7.98 -0.12 -16.60
C LEU A 177 9.11 -0.97 -15.98
N LEU A 178 9.72 -1.87 -16.75
CA LEU A 178 10.92 -2.65 -16.37
C LEU A 178 12.16 -1.74 -16.33
N GLY A 179 12.30 -0.82 -17.29
CA GLY A 179 13.37 0.20 -17.29
C GLY A 179 13.33 1.11 -16.06
N GLN A 180 12.13 1.51 -15.61
CA GLN A 180 11.93 2.22 -14.33
C GLN A 180 12.36 1.41 -13.09
N ARG A 181 12.61 0.10 -13.23
CA ARG A 181 13.10 -0.80 -12.18
C ARG A 181 14.58 -1.21 -12.37
N GLY A 182 15.29 -0.58 -13.30
CA GLY A 182 16.70 -0.84 -13.59
C GLY A 182 16.94 -1.89 -14.69
N VAL A 183 15.90 -2.53 -15.22
CA VAL A 183 16.03 -3.60 -16.22
C VAL A 183 15.84 -3.02 -17.62
N ALA A 184 16.95 -2.60 -18.25
CA ALA A 184 16.97 -1.96 -19.56
C ALA A 184 17.19 -2.96 -20.69
N ILE A 185 16.10 -3.38 -21.36
CA ILE A 185 16.12 -4.39 -22.42
C ILE A 185 15.39 -3.91 -23.70
N PRO A 186 15.78 -4.39 -24.90
CA PRO A 186 15.01 -4.17 -26.13
C PRO A 186 13.63 -4.87 -26.09
N VAL A 187 12.64 -4.32 -26.80
CA VAL A 187 11.27 -4.88 -26.82
C VAL A 187 11.20 -6.27 -27.46
N THR A 188 12.05 -6.53 -28.45
CA THR A 188 12.20 -7.82 -29.12
C THR A 188 12.79 -8.88 -28.20
N VAL A 189 13.82 -8.53 -27.43
CA VAL A 189 14.42 -9.40 -26.40
C VAL A 189 13.41 -9.71 -25.30
N LEU A 190 12.68 -8.70 -24.80
CA LEU A 190 11.59 -8.90 -23.84
C LEU A 190 10.52 -9.88 -24.37
N ALA A 191 10.12 -9.75 -25.64
CA ALA A 191 9.15 -10.66 -26.25
C ALA A 191 9.68 -12.11 -26.32
N SER A 192 10.94 -12.30 -26.74
CA SER A 192 11.57 -13.64 -26.79
C SER A 192 11.72 -14.26 -25.39
N VAL A 193 12.21 -13.49 -24.41
CA VAL A 193 12.39 -13.97 -23.03
C VAL A 193 11.05 -14.34 -22.39
N LEU A 194 9.97 -13.60 -22.68
CA LEU A 194 8.61 -13.96 -22.25
C LEU A 194 8.12 -15.25 -22.93
N VAL A 195 8.34 -15.42 -24.23
CA VAL A 195 7.96 -16.68 -24.93
C VAL A 195 8.68 -17.89 -24.34
N ALA A 196 9.97 -17.74 -23.99
CA ALA A 196 10.76 -18.84 -23.42
C ALA A 196 10.40 -19.16 -21.96
N ASN A 197 10.10 -18.16 -21.12
CA ASN A 197 10.10 -18.34 -19.65
C ASN A 197 8.79 -17.97 -18.92
N ALA A 198 7.80 -17.36 -19.59
CA ALA A 198 6.57 -16.89 -18.90
C ALA A 198 5.77 -18.02 -18.22
N VAL A 199 5.88 -19.25 -18.74
CA VAL A 199 5.17 -20.45 -18.30
C VAL A 199 6.19 -21.56 -17.96
N PRO A 200 6.61 -21.69 -16.68
CA PRO A 200 7.52 -22.76 -16.28
C PRO A 200 6.81 -24.13 -16.30
N SER A 201 7.61 -25.20 -16.33
CA SER A 201 7.09 -26.57 -16.19
C SER A 201 6.35 -26.74 -14.87
N VAL A 202 5.06 -27.06 -14.93
CA VAL A 202 4.23 -27.32 -13.75
C VAL A 202 4.51 -28.73 -13.23
N PRO A 203 4.72 -28.94 -11.91
CA PRO A 203 4.90 -30.27 -11.34
C PRO A 203 3.74 -31.22 -11.68
N VAL A 204 4.08 -32.44 -12.11
CA VAL A 204 3.10 -33.46 -12.55
C VAL A 204 2.16 -33.88 -11.40
N THR A 205 2.61 -33.70 -10.15
CA THR A 205 1.85 -33.92 -8.92
C THR A 205 0.75 -32.90 -8.64
N LEU A 206 0.70 -31.77 -9.37
CA LEU A 206 -0.26 -30.69 -9.12
C LEU A 206 -1.67 -31.00 -9.66
N THR A 207 -2.41 -31.87 -8.95
CA THR A 207 -3.79 -32.26 -9.28
C THR A 207 -4.80 -31.47 -8.47
N VAL A 208 -5.46 -30.48 -9.10
CA VAL A 208 -6.49 -29.65 -8.43
C VAL A 208 -7.82 -30.40 -8.23
N GLY A 209 -8.09 -31.43 -9.05
CA GLY A 209 -9.40 -32.10 -9.11
C GLY A 209 -9.90 -32.70 -7.79
N ALA A 210 -9.00 -33.27 -6.97
CA ALA A 210 -9.38 -33.93 -5.71
C ALA A 210 -9.92 -32.98 -4.62
N ALA A 211 -9.78 -31.65 -4.79
CA ALA A 211 -10.24 -30.66 -3.81
C ALA A 211 -11.67 -30.15 -4.06
N LEU A 212 -12.33 -30.57 -5.16
CA LEU A 212 -13.65 -30.05 -5.56
C LEU A 212 -14.82 -30.90 -5.03
N THR A 213 -14.61 -32.20 -4.81
CA THR A 213 -15.63 -33.21 -4.47
C THR A 213 -16.19 -33.16 -3.03
N GLY A 214 -15.96 -32.05 -2.31
CA GLY A 214 -16.42 -31.86 -0.92
C GLY A 214 -15.34 -32.15 0.14
N THR A 215 -15.51 -31.53 1.31
CA THR A 215 -14.61 -31.60 2.50
C THR A 215 -13.16 -31.12 2.36
N ALA A 216 -12.77 -30.43 1.26
CA ALA A 216 -11.52 -29.69 1.22
C ALA A 216 -11.43 -28.68 2.38
N ALA A 217 -10.50 -28.92 3.31
CA ALA A 217 -10.28 -28.10 4.49
C ALA A 217 -10.08 -26.63 4.08
N THR A 218 -10.79 -25.71 4.74
CA THR A 218 -10.70 -24.29 4.41
C THR A 218 -9.37 -23.71 4.91
N THR A 219 -8.33 -23.84 4.10
CA THR A 219 -7.01 -23.29 4.42
C THR A 219 -7.12 -21.77 4.64
N PRO A 220 -6.27 -21.18 5.52
CA PRO A 220 -6.30 -19.75 5.79
C PRO A 220 -6.21 -18.89 4.51
N LEU A 221 -5.44 -19.35 3.51
CA LEU A 221 -5.31 -18.74 2.18
C LEU A 221 -6.66 -18.60 1.46
N ILE A 222 -7.43 -19.69 1.39
CA ILE A 222 -8.75 -19.71 0.73
C ILE A 222 -9.72 -18.76 1.46
N LYS A 223 -9.67 -18.73 2.81
CA LYS A 223 -10.52 -17.85 3.62
C LYS A 223 -10.17 -16.37 3.42
N GLY A 224 -8.88 -16.02 3.39
CA GLY A 224 -8.40 -14.66 3.11
C GLY A 224 -8.79 -14.17 1.71
N ALA A 225 -8.63 -15.02 0.70
CA ALA A 225 -8.99 -14.74 -0.69
C ALA A 225 -10.49 -14.41 -0.86
N LEU A 226 -11.37 -15.24 -0.28
CA LEU A 226 -12.81 -15.08 -0.42
C LEU A 226 -13.33 -13.81 0.25
N GLY A 227 -12.72 -13.40 1.38
CA GLY A 227 -13.05 -12.17 2.11
C GLY A 227 -12.66 -10.91 1.35
N PHE A 228 -11.46 -10.85 0.77
CA PHE A 228 -11.03 -9.71 -0.06
C PHE A 228 -11.94 -9.52 -1.28
N MET A 229 -12.31 -10.61 -1.96
CA MET A 229 -13.23 -10.59 -3.10
C MET A 229 -14.72 -10.39 -2.72
N ALA A 230 -15.05 -10.21 -1.44
CA ALA A 230 -16.35 -9.69 -1.01
C ALA A 230 -16.30 -8.16 -0.86
N TRP A 231 -15.20 -7.63 -0.32
CA TRP A 231 -15.01 -6.20 -0.03
C TRP A 231 -15.08 -5.30 -1.27
N SER A 232 -14.71 -5.82 -2.44
CA SER A 232 -14.74 -5.09 -3.71
C SER A 232 -16.14 -4.72 -4.22
N LYS A 233 -17.23 -5.29 -3.67
CA LYS A 233 -18.62 -4.90 -4.01
C LYS A 233 -19.25 -3.90 -3.02
N THR A 234 -18.62 -3.63 -1.86
CA THR A 234 -19.21 -2.85 -0.75
C THR A 234 -18.75 -1.39 -0.70
N LYS A 235 -18.53 -0.73 -1.84
CA LYS A 235 -18.18 0.71 -1.91
C LYS A 235 -19.35 1.65 -2.27
N ILE A 236 -20.57 1.14 -2.50
CA ILE A 236 -21.70 1.95 -3.01
C ILE A 236 -22.92 2.00 -2.04
N ALA A 237 -22.97 1.17 -0.99
CA ALA A 237 -24.17 1.01 -0.15
C ALA A 237 -24.11 1.58 1.28
N LEU A 238 -23.09 2.41 1.60
CA LEU A 238 -22.86 2.92 2.97
C LEU A 238 -23.12 4.44 3.14
N THR A 239 -23.47 5.15 2.07
CA THR A 239 -23.69 6.61 2.06
C THR A 239 -25.14 7.04 2.34
N THR A 240 -26.12 6.13 2.29
CA THR A 240 -27.55 6.48 2.37
C THR A 240 -28.29 6.05 3.64
N VAL A 241 -27.72 5.15 4.45
CA VAL A 241 -28.37 4.66 5.70
C VAL A 241 -27.87 5.40 6.95
N ALA A 242 -26.63 5.90 6.95
CA ALA A 242 -26.06 6.62 8.08
C ALA A 242 -26.78 7.95 8.39
N THR A 243 -27.37 8.60 7.39
CA THR A 243 -27.99 9.92 7.50
C THR A 243 -29.32 9.92 8.28
N LEU A 244 -30.01 8.78 8.38
CA LEU A 244 -31.34 8.69 8.99
C LEU A 244 -31.35 8.21 10.45
N LEU A 245 -30.25 7.65 10.96
CA LEU A 245 -30.16 7.15 12.35
C LEU A 245 -29.51 8.13 13.34
N VAL A 246 -28.91 9.23 12.85
CA VAL A 246 -28.23 10.24 13.70
C VAL A 246 -29.22 11.25 14.31
N LEU A 247 -30.40 11.45 13.72
CA LEU A 247 -31.31 12.55 14.08
C LEU A 247 -32.12 12.35 15.39
N ASN A 248 -32.21 11.13 15.93
CA ASN A 248 -33.02 10.84 17.13
C ASN A 248 -32.25 10.37 18.38
N SER A 249 -30.92 10.21 18.31
CA SER A 249 -30.10 9.70 19.43
C SER A 249 -29.30 10.78 20.17
N GLY A 250 -29.06 11.95 19.56
CA GLY A 250 -28.21 13.02 20.14
C GLY A 250 -28.76 13.72 21.39
N VAL A 251 -30.09 13.76 21.58
CA VAL A 251 -30.70 14.51 22.69
C VAL A 251 -30.52 13.79 24.03
N LEU A 252 -30.64 12.46 24.07
CA LEU A 252 -30.55 11.66 25.30
C LEU A 252 -29.12 11.57 25.86
N VAL A 253 -28.11 11.47 24.98
CA VAL A 253 -26.69 11.39 25.40
C VAL A 253 -26.24 12.69 26.05
N THR A 254 -26.67 13.84 25.52
CA THR A 254 -26.27 15.17 26.03
C THR A 254 -26.74 15.41 27.47
N VAL A 255 -27.95 14.97 27.83
CA VAL A 255 -28.51 15.11 29.19
C VAL A 255 -27.74 14.25 30.21
N LEU A 256 -27.40 13.01 29.85
CA LEU A 256 -26.66 12.10 30.74
C LEU A 256 -25.22 12.57 31.00
N VAL A 257 -24.55 13.15 30.00
CA VAL A 257 -23.19 13.70 30.18
C VAL A 257 -23.19 14.91 31.11
N ILE A 258 -24.15 15.84 30.96
CA ILE A 258 -24.25 17.04 31.81
C ILE A 258 -24.53 16.69 33.28
N GLN A 259 -25.37 15.69 33.54
CA GLN A 259 -25.64 15.22 34.91
C GLN A 259 -24.42 14.55 35.55
N ASN A 260 -23.68 13.73 34.80
CA ASN A 260 -22.49 13.04 35.31
C ASN A 260 -21.28 13.98 35.53
N GLN A 261 -21.20 15.09 34.80
CA GLN A 261 -20.19 16.13 35.03
C GLN A 261 -20.41 16.91 36.35
N ARG A 262 -21.66 17.18 36.72
CA ARG A 262 -21.99 17.84 38.00
C ARG A 262 -21.65 16.97 39.22
N ALA A 263 -21.75 15.65 39.09
CA ALA A 263 -21.35 14.72 40.16
C ALA A 263 -19.83 14.63 40.39
N ARG A 264 -19.00 15.03 39.40
CA ARG A 264 -17.53 14.91 39.46
C ARG A 264 -16.79 16.17 39.91
N GLN A 265 -17.47 17.31 40.06
CA GLN A 265 -16.87 18.53 40.63
C GLN A 265 -16.75 18.51 42.17
N GLY A 266 -17.13 17.41 42.83
CA GLY A 266 -17.15 17.29 44.30
C GLY A 266 -15.88 16.80 44.99
N GLN A 267 -14.76 16.59 44.28
CA GLN A 267 -13.50 16.15 44.89
C GLN A 267 -12.28 16.93 44.35
N THR A 268 -12.05 18.11 44.93
CA THR A 268 -10.79 18.84 44.78
C THR A 268 -9.75 18.25 45.74
N LEU A 269 -8.75 17.56 45.19
CA LEU A 269 -7.47 17.37 45.89
C LEU A 269 -6.40 18.15 45.16
N ALA A 270 -5.80 19.11 45.87
CA ALA A 270 -4.73 19.93 45.33
C ALA A 270 -3.47 19.09 45.11
N SER A 271 -3.01 19.02 43.87
CA SER A 271 -1.64 18.64 43.53
C SER A 271 -0.95 19.81 42.83
N THR A 272 -0.33 20.67 43.64
CA THR A 272 0.56 21.72 43.15
C THR A 272 1.85 21.05 42.67
N ALA A 273 1.92 20.70 41.38
CA ALA A 273 3.10 20.09 40.76
C ALA A 273 3.66 20.99 39.65
N THR A 274 4.62 21.81 40.06
CA THR A 274 5.38 22.79 39.28
C THR A 274 5.94 22.26 37.96
N SER A 275 5.55 22.91 36.86
CA SER A 275 6.21 23.03 35.54
C SER A 275 7.26 21.99 35.10
N ALA A 276 6.97 21.34 33.97
CA ALA A 276 7.96 21.19 32.90
C ALA A 276 7.38 21.79 31.61
N ARG A 277 7.63 23.09 31.37
CA ARG A 277 7.29 23.75 30.11
C ARG A 277 8.08 23.09 28.97
N TRP A 278 7.43 22.28 28.16
CA TRP A 278 7.82 22.16 26.76
C TRP A 278 7.15 23.34 26.06
N SER A 279 7.94 24.40 25.88
CA SER A 279 7.56 25.62 25.18
C SER A 279 6.97 25.30 23.81
N THR A 280 6.09 26.18 23.32
CA THR A 280 5.58 26.21 21.94
C THR A 280 6.67 25.79 20.96
N ILE A 281 6.46 24.66 20.27
CA ILE A 281 7.41 24.19 19.25
C ILE A 281 7.43 25.26 18.16
N SER A 282 8.59 25.85 17.95
CA SER A 282 8.73 26.98 17.03
C SER A 282 8.49 26.51 15.60
N VAL A 283 7.61 27.23 14.90
CA VAL A 283 7.42 27.13 13.45
C VAL A 283 8.18 28.22 12.68
N ALA A 284 9.12 28.89 13.35
CA ALA A 284 9.99 29.87 12.69
C ALA A 284 10.87 29.18 11.64
N THR A 285 11.04 29.81 10.48
CA THR A 285 11.82 29.28 9.36
C THR A 285 13.22 28.86 9.81
N PRO A 286 13.61 27.58 9.64
CA PRO A 286 14.93 27.11 10.05
C PRO A 286 16.08 27.77 9.30
N SER A 287 17.28 27.67 9.86
CA SER A 287 18.50 28.19 9.27
C SER A 287 19.66 27.21 9.41
N GLU A 288 20.65 27.33 8.54
CA GLU A 288 21.89 26.52 8.57
C GLU A 288 22.64 26.70 9.91
N ALA A 289 22.61 27.91 10.48
CA ALA A 289 23.16 28.20 11.81
C ALA A 289 22.46 27.40 12.93
N GLY A 290 21.20 26.98 12.72
CA GLY A 290 20.47 26.07 13.61
C GLY A 290 20.81 24.59 13.42
N GLY A 291 21.69 24.24 12.47
CA GLY A 291 22.04 22.86 12.12
C GLY A 291 21.07 22.20 11.13
N PHE A 292 20.25 22.98 10.42
CA PHE A 292 19.35 22.47 9.39
C PHE A 292 19.99 22.51 8.01
N ILE A 293 19.68 21.51 7.19
CA ILE A 293 19.95 21.49 5.75
C ILE A 293 18.63 21.61 4.99
N SER A 294 18.61 22.30 3.84
CA SER A 294 17.48 22.18 2.92
C SER A 294 17.54 20.83 2.20
N LEU A 295 16.42 20.12 2.15
CA LEU A 295 16.28 18.89 1.36
C LEU A 295 15.83 19.16 -0.09
N PHE A 296 15.45 20.39 -0.40
CA PHE A 296 14.99 20.78 -1.73
C PHE A 296 15.79 21.97 -2.26
N ASN A 297 16.29 21.84 -3.49
CA ASN A 297 17.16 22.83 -4.13
C ASN A 297 16.41 24.01 -4.79
N GLY A 298 15.08 24.05 -4.69
CA GLY A 298 14.24 25.11 -5.27
C GLY A 298 14.09 25.08 -6.79
N SER A 299 14.63 24.08 -7.50
CA SER A 299 14.65 24.05 -8.98
C SER A 299 14.22 22.73 -9.59
N ASP A 300 14.62 21.58 -9.04
CA ASP A 300 14.28 20.25 -9.55
C ASP A 300 14.23 19.19 -8.43
N LEU A 301 14.00 17.92 -8.81
CA LEU A 301 13.90 16.80 -7.88
C LEU A 301 15.26 16.10 -7.63
N THR A 302 16.39 16.75 -7.91
CA THR A 302 17.72 16.23 -7.56
C THR A 302 17.81 16.01 -6.05
N GLY A 303 18.30 14.85 -5.63
CA GLY A 303 18.26 14.42 -4.23
C GLY A 303 16.97 13.69 -3.81
N TRP A 304 16.05 13.44 -4.75
CA TRP A 304 14.83 12.67 -4.52
C TRP A 304 14.67 11.53 -5.55
N LYS A 305 14.05 10.43 -5.13
CA LYS A 305 13.68 9.28 -5.95
C LYS A 305 12.16 9.17 -5.99
N TYR A 306 11.53 9.44 -7.13
CA TYR A 306 10.10 9.24 -7.31
C TYR A 306 9.78 7.86 -7.90
N ASN A 307 8.64 7.30 -7.51
CA ASN A 307 8.16 6.02 -8.03
C ASN A 307 7.18 6.14 -9.21
N THR A 308 6.75 7.37 -9.53
CA THR A 308 5.66 7.68 -10.46
C THR A 308 5.77 9.10 -11.02
N ASN A 309 5.16 9.35 -12.17
CA ASN A 309 5.17 10.65 -12.88
C ASN A 309 4.25 11.72 -12.24
N ALA A 310 3.91 11.59 -10.96
CA ALA A 310 3.00 12.50 -10.25
C ALA A 310 3.72 13.75 -9.70
N TRP A 311 5.05 13.73 -9.68
CA TRP A 311 5.87 14.75 -9.02
C TRP A 311 6.53 15.65 -10.06
N SER A 312 6.43 16.95 -9.84
CA SER A 312 7.04 17.99 -10.66
C SER A 312 7.52 19.16 -9.79
N VAL A 313 8.30 20.07 -10.36
CA VAL A 313 8.64 21.34 -9.71
C VAL A 313 8.07 22.49 -10.53
N VAL A 314 7.34 23.39 -9.88
CA VAL A 314 6.72 24.57 -10.49
C VAL A 314 7.07 25.78 -9.63
N ASN A 315 7.78 26.78 -10.18
CA ASN A 315 8.13 28.02 -9.48
C ASN A 315 8.79 27.81 -8.09
N GLY A 316 9.68 26.83 -7.96
CA GLY A 316 10.33 26.51 -6.69
C GLY A 316 9.41 25.88 -5.65
N ILE A 317 8.38 25.15 -6.10
CA ILE A 317 7.45 24.36 -5.27
C ILE A 317 7.43 22.93 -5.83
N ILE A 318 7.56 21.92 -4.97
CA ILE A 318 7.32 20.51 -5.34
C ILE A 318 5.81 20.30 -5.40
N VAL A 319 5.30 19.85 -6.55
CA VAL A 319 3.88 19.60 -6.80
C VAL A 319 3.63 18.11 -7.02
N GLY A 320 2.78 17.51 -6.18
CA GLY A 320 2.19 16.19 -6.36
C GLY A 320 0.81 16.30 -7.00
N ARG A 321 0.65 15.87 -8.25
CA ARG A 321 -0.60 15.89 -9.01
C ARG A 321 -0.59 14.80 -10.09
N VAL A 322 -1.74 14.20 -10.36
CA VAL A 322 -1.96 13.40 -11.59
C VAL A 322 -3.22 13.86 -12.32
N ALA A 323 -3.42 13.38 -13.55
CA ALA A 323 -4.60 13.70 -14.35
C ALA A 323 -5.87 13.01 -13.77
N PRO A 324 -7.02 13.70 -13.64
CA PRO A 324 -8.20 13.22 -12.90
C PRO A 324 -8.83 11.92 -13.41
N GLU A 325 -8.61 11.59 -14.69
CA GLU A 325 -9.06 10.36 -15.33
C GLU A 325 -8.32 9.10 -14.83
N LEU A 326 -7.26 9.26 -14.04
CA LEU A 326 -6.52 8.15 -13.47
C LEU A 326 -7.25 7.51 -12.28
N GLY A 327 -7.08 6.19 -12.15
CA GLY A 327 -7.60 5.45 -11.00
C GLY A 327 -6.85 5.81 -9.73
N MET A 328 -7.48 5.53 -8.57
CA MET A 328 -6.90 5.75 -7.24
C MET A 328 -5.51 5.12 -7.14
N GLN A 329 -4.49 5.95 -6.92
CA GLN A 329 -3.08 5.58 -6.89
C GLN A 329 -2.38 6.36 -5.80
N ASN A 330 -1.37 5.74 -5.20
CA ASN A 330 -0.46 6.42 -4.29
C ASN A 330 0.90 6.65 -4.96
N HIS A 331 1.50 7.77 -4.63
CA HIS A 331 2.69 8.31 -5.25
C HIS A 331 3.64 8.74 -4.14
N CYS A 332 4.89 8.26 -4.17
CA CYS A 332 5.90 8.65 -3.18
C CYS A 332 7.09 9.35 -3.87
N LEU A 333 7.55 10.42 -3.22
CA LEU A 333 8.80 11.10 -3.51
C LEU A 333 9.74 10.86 -2.33
N ILE A 334 10.65 9.89 -2.50
CA ILE A 334 11.51 9.36 -1.45
C ILE A 334 12.78 10.20 -1.40
N TRP A 335 13.21 10.64 -0.22
CA TRP A 335 14.48 11.36 -0.09
C TRP A 335 15.67 10.44 -0.36
N ALA A 336 16.62 10.88 -1.19
CA ALA A 336 17.75 10.04 -1.61
C ALA A 336 18.94 10.05 -0.63
N GLY A 337 18.93 10.92 0.38
CA GLY A 337 20.00 11.06 1.38
C GLY A 337 20.13 9.90 2.39
N GLY A 338 19.30 8.86 2.25
CA GLY A 338 19.41 7.61 3.01
C GLY A 338 18.30 7.44 4.04
N GLU A 339 18.59 6.62 5.06
CA GLU A 339 17.66 6.41 6.18
C GLU A 339 17.70 7.58 7.18
N VAL A 340 16.55 7.84 7.78
CA VAL A 340 16.37 8.75 8.92
C VAL A 340 16.07 7.94 10.18
N ASP A 341 16.64 8.39 11.28
CA ASP A 341 16.51 7.86 12.63
C ASP A 341 15.87 8.95 13.50
N ASP A 342 16.67 9.70 14.26
CA ASP A 342 16.23 10.81 15.10
C ASP A 342 16.46 12.13 14.37
N PHE A 343 15.39 12.90 14.17
CA PHE A 343 15.41 14.10 13.34
C PHE A 343 14.33 15.10 13.71
N GLU A 344 14.55 16.33 13.28
CA GLU A 344 13.59 17.42 13.24
C GLU A 344 13.43 17.85 11.78
N LEU A 345 12.21 17.74 11.27
CA LEU A 345 11.81 18.11 9.91
C LEU A 345 10.81 19.26 9.99
N HIS A 346 11.09 20.34 9.28
CA HIS A 346 10.18 21.45 9.06
C HIS A 346 9.88 21.51 7.57
N LEU A 347 8.63 21.76 7.20
CA LEU A 347 8.25 22.06 5.82
C LEU A 347 7.03 22.97 5.80
N LYS A 348 6.80 23.61 4.65
CA LYS A 348 5.49 24.21 4.35
C LYS A 348 4.79 23.37 3.30
N PHE A 349 3.49 23.16 3.51
CA PHE A 349 2.63 22.52 2.51
C PHE A 349 1.35 23.32 2.27
N ARG A 350 0.66 23.04 1.17
CA ARG A 350 -0.79 23.29 1.03
C ARG A 350 -1.43 22.18 0.21
N THR A 351 -2.74 22.00 0.36
CA THR A 351 -3.50 21.07 -0.48
C THR A 351 -4.50 21.81 -1.35
N VAL A 352 -4.70 21.32 -2.57
CA VAL A 352 -5.85 21.67 -3.40
C VAL A 352 -6.90 20.59 -3.16
N ALA A 353 -8.09 21.02 -2.76
CA ALA A 353 -9.26 20.17 -2.57
C ALA A 353 -9.01 19.00 -1.57
N ASN A 354 -8.32 19.22 -0.45
CA ASN A 354 -8.05 18.18 0.56
C ASN A 354 -7.45 16.90 -0.05
N ALA A 355 -6.40 17.05 -0.86
CA ALA A 355 -5.64 15.92 -1.39
C ALA A 355 -5.15 15.01 -0.25
N ASN A 356 -5.35 13.70 -0.37
CA ASN A 356 -4.79 12.76 0.60
C ASN A 356 -3.28 12.71 0.42
N SER A 357 -2.55 12.98 1.51
CA SER A 357 -1.13 13.29 1.46
C SER A 357 -0.52 13.19 2.85
N GLY A 358 0.79 12.96 2.93
CA GLY A 358 1.52 12.96 4.19
C GLY A 358 3.02 12.94 4.01
N VAL A 359 3.73 12.91 5.13
CA VAL A 359 5.17 12.60 5.18
C VAL A 359 5.32 11.22 5.78
N SER A 360 5.85 10.27 5.01
CA SER A 360 6.21 8.95 5.50
C SER A 360 7.59 8.98 6.16
N LEU A 361 7.70 8.38 7.34
CA LEU A 361 8.84 8.47 8.25
C LEU A 361 9.27 7.07 8.68
N ARG A 362 10.59 6.85 8.76
CA ARG A 362 11.20 5.57 9.18
C ARG A 362 10.57 4.36 8.48
N ALA A 363 10.24 4.50 7.20
CA ALA A 363 9.58 3.45 6.44
C ALA A 363 10.53 2.31 6.12
N THR A 364 10.08 1.07 6.32
CA THR A 364 10.96 -0.11 6.31
C THR A 364 11.41 -0.54 4.92
N GLN A 365 10.63 -0.22 3.88
CA GLN A 365 10.87 -0.56 2.47
C GLN A 365 9.88 0.20 1.59
N VAL A 366 10.14 0.28 0.28
CA VAL A 366 9.11 0.68 -0.70
C VAL A 366 8.26 -0.54 -1.04
N ARG A 367 6.93 -0.45 -0.94
CA ARG A 367 6.03 -1.58 -1.25
C ARG A 367 4.79 -1.11 -2.01
N TYR A 368 4.59 -1.62 -3.23
CA TYR A 368 3.47 -1.27 -4.13
C TYR A 368 3.34 0.22 -4.45
N GLY A 369 4.43 0.98 -4.37
CA GLY A 369 4.41 2.43 -4.54
C GLY A 369 4.06 3.23 -3.28
N ASN A 370 3.99 2.59 -2.11
CA ASN A 370 3.84 3.23 -0.79
C ASN A 370 5.13 3.11 0.04
N LEU A 371 5.26 3.91 1.09
CA LEU A 371 6.28 3.77 2.14
C LEU A 371 5.66 3.24 3.46
N PRO A 372 5.41 1.93 3.61
CA PRO A 372 4.89 1.37 4.87
C PRO A 372 5.82 1.65 6.08
N GLY A 373 5.28 2.41 7.04
CA GLY A 373 5.99 2.95 8.20
C GLY A 373 5.08 3.86 9.03
N TYR A 374 5.65 4.85 9.70
CA TYR A 374 4.89 5.96 10.26
C TYR A 374 4.53 6.95 9.17
N GLN A 375 3.35 7.58 9.26
CA GLN A 375 2.94 8.66 8.38
C GLN A 375 2.43 9.83 9.20
N ALA A 376 3.04 11.00 9.00
CA ALA A 376 2.54 12.27 9.44
C ALA A 376 1.52 12.77 8.40
N GLU A 377 0.24 12.58 8.70
CA GLU A 377 -0.85 12.83 7.76
C GLU A 377 -1.11 14.33 7.59
N ILE A 378 -1.35 14.74 6.34
CA ILE A 378 -1.57 16.13 5.93
C ILE A 378 -3.03 16.39 5.52
N GLU A 379 -3.84 15.37 5.18
CA GLU A 379 -5.28 15.54 4.94
C GLU A 379 -6.00 16.15 6.18
N GLY A 380 -6.66 17.31 6.04
CA GLY A 380 -7.14 18.16 7.16
C GLY A 380 -7.93 17.43 8.26
N PRO A 381 -9.04 16.73 7.94
CA PRO A 381 -9.80 15.96 8.93
C PRO A 381 -8.97 14.86 9.62
N ARG A 382 -7.91 14.39 8.95
CA ARG A 382 -7.10 13.26 9.38
C ARG A 382 -5.81 13.65 10.09
N THR A 383 -5.29 14.87 9.90
CA THR A 383 -3.95 15.32 10.36
C THR A 383 -3.55 14.76 11.73
N GLY A 384 -2.34 14.23 11.81
CA GLY A 384 -1.76 13.54 12.98
C GLY A 384 -0.98 12.29 12.58
N LEU A 385 -0.50 11.52 13.57
CA LEU A 385 0.34 10.36 13.34
C LEU A 385 -0.45 9.07 13.07
N PHE A 386 -0.08 8.35 12.02
CA PHE A 386 -0.58 7.02 11.66
C PHE A 386 0.56 6.01 11.49
N VAL A 387 0.22 4.73 11.54
CA VAL A 387 1.05 3.63 11.05
C VAL A 387 0.38 2.99 9.84
N ILE A 388 1.12 2.87 8.74
CA ILE A 388 0.66 2.38 7.44
C ILE A 388 1.29 1.02 7.14
N GLY A 389 0.50 -0.05 7.28
CA GLY A 389 0.87 -1.43 6.93
C GLY A 389 0.51 -1.85 5.50
N GLY A 390 0.19 -0.89 4.62
CA GLY A 390 -0.36 -1.10 3.28
C GLY A 390 -1.90 -1.03 3.23
N PRO A 391 -2.52 -1.38 2.08
CA PRO A 391 -3.96 -1.18 1.86
C PRO A 391 -4.85 -1.79 2.94
N GLY A 392 -5.70 -0.95 3.56
CA GLY A 392 -6.62 -1.36 4.63
C GLY A 392 -5.95 -1.70 5.96
N ARG A 393 -4.67 -1.37 6.15
CA ARG A 393 -3.91 -1.60 7.39
C ARG A 393 -3.33 -0.30 7.93
N GLU A 394 -4.20 0.68 8.08
CA GLU A 394 -3.88 1.98 8.65
C GLU A 394 -4.43 2.07 10.08
N ARG A 395 -3.65 2.67 10.99
CA ARG A 395 -4.09 2.98 12.35
C ARG A 395 -3.58 4.34 12.79
N LYS A 396 -4.48 5.23 13.23
CA LYS A 396 -4.12 6.48 13.91
C LYS A 396 -3.57 6.14 15.29
N LEU A 397 -2.40 6.68 15.66
CA LEU A 397 -1.77 6.40 16.95
C LEU A 397 -2.16 7.37 18.07
N SER A 398 -2.65 8.57 17.75
CA SER A 398 -2.98 9.59 18.74
C SER A 398 -4.15 10.46 18.29
N ARG A 399 -4.96 10.93 19.23
CA ARG A 399 -6.05 11.88 18.97
C ARG A 399 -5.44 13.26 18.67
N ALA A 400 -6.04 13.99 17.73
CA ALA A 400 -5.60 15.36 17.43
C ALA A 400 -5.69 16.26 18.69
N GLY A 401 -4.59 16.94 19.03
CA GLY A 401 -4.44 17.76 20.22
C GLY A 401 -3.99 17.02 21.49
N TRP A 402 -3.52 15.77 21.40
CA TRP A 402 -3.20 14.94 22.58
C TRP A 402 -1.77 14.37 22.58
N ARG A 403 -1.28 14.12 23.79
CA ARG A 403 -0.20 13.19 24.09
C ARG A 403 -0.76 11.77 24.21
N THR A 404 -0.09 10.79 23.62
CA THR A 404 -0.55 9.39 23.66
C THR A 404 0.63 8.44 23.80
N ALA A 405 0.56 7.54 24.77
CA ALA A 405 1.49 6.41 24.89
C ALA A 405 0.85 5.17 24.26
N THR A 406 1.64 4.35 23.56
CA THR A 406 1.18 3.04 23.10
C THR A 406 1.75 1.94 23.98
N ARG A 407 0.89 1.13 24.60
CA ARG A 407 1.32 -0.03 25.40
C ARG A 407 0.69 -1.33 24.90
N GLN A 408 1.30 -2.45 25.24
CA GLN A 408 0.73 -3.78 25.06
C GLN A 408 0.13 -4.27 26.37
N GLU A 409 -1.12 -4.70 26.36
CA GLU A 409 -1.80 -5.29 27.51
C GLU A 409 -2.61 -6.50 27.02
N ASN A 410 -2.37 -7.68 27.60
CA ASN A 410 -3.01 -8.95 27.20
C ASN A 410 -2.95 -9.24 25.68
N GLY A 411 -1.86 -8.87 25.01
CA GLY A 411 -1.67 -9.06 23.57
C GLY A 411 -2.35 -8.01 22.69
N GLN A 412 -3.11 -7.07 23.25
CA GLN A 412 -3.77 -5.97 22.55
C GLN A 412 -2.94 -4.69 22.61
N ASP A 413 -2.99 -3.90 21.53
CA ASP A 413 -2.36 -2.58 21.48
C ASP A 413 -3.33 -1.55 22.07
N ILE A 414 -2.96 -0.93 23.20
CA ILE A 414 -3.70 0.15 23.84
C ILE A 414 -3.07 1.49 23.45
N LEU A 415 -3.92 2.43 23.04
CA LEU A 415 -3.56 3.84 22.85
C LEU A 415 -4.05 4.60 24.07
N GLU A 416 -3.14 4.97 24.96
CA GLU A 416 -3.45 5.63 26.23
C GLU A 416 -3.32 7.16 26.07
N PRO A 417 -4.43 7.93 26.08
CA PRO A 417 -4.37 9.39 26.07
C PRO A 417 -3.85 9.88 27.43
N VAL A 418 -2.65 10.46 27.44
CA VAL A 418 -1.96 10.87 28.66
C VAL A 418 -2.33 12.29 29.07
N GLU A 419 -2.40 13.20 28.09
CA GLU A 419 -2.52 14.64 28.33
C GLU A 419 -3.13 15.32 27.10
N GLN A 420 -3.94 16.36 27.30
CA GLN A 420 -4.40 17.22 26.21
C GLN A 420 -3.43 18.40 26.05
N LEU A 421 -2.84 18.54 24.86
CA LEU A 421 -1.81 19.53 24.54
C LEU A 421 -2.33 20.74 23.75
N ALA A 422 -3.51 20.63 23.14
CA ALA A 422 -4.17 21.72 22.41
C ALA A 422 -5.68 21.70 22.64
N ASP A 423 -6.31 22.87 22.65
CA ASP A 423 -7.76 23.00 22.70
C ASP A 423 -8.40 22.51 21.38
N PRO A 424 -9.59 21.88 21.40
CA PRO A 424 -10.24 21.41 20.18
C PRO A 424 -10.52 22.52 19.15
N ALA A 425 -10.71 23.77 19.59
CA ALA A 425 -10.87 24.92 18.70
C ALA A 425 -9.57 25.25 17.95
N GLN A 426 -8.42 25.23 18.62
CA GLN A 426 -7.10 25.42 17.97
C GLN A 426 -6.81 24.30 16.96
N VAL A 427 -7.17 23.06 17.31
CA VAL A 427 -7.07 21.91 16.41
C VAL A 427 -7.99 22.05 15.19
N ALA A 428 -9.20 22.58 15.38
CA ALA A 428 -10.14 22.83 14.29
C ALA A 428 -9.68 23.97 13.37
N GLU A 429 -9.17 25.07 13.94
CA GLU A 429 -8.61 26.21 13.22
C GLU A 429 -7.41 25.80 12.34
N ALA A 430 -6.44 25.10 12.93
CA ALA A 430 -5.26 24.61 12.19
C ALA A 430 -5.65 23.71 11.01
N ARG A 431 -6.66 22.85 11.19
CA ARG A 431 -7.20 21.98 10.13
C ARG A 431 -8.02 22.77 9.10
N GLY A 432 -8.76 23.79 9.53
CA GLY A 432 -9.48 24.70 8.64
C GLY A 432 -8.56 25.38 7.62
N ALA A 433 -7.37 25.82 8.05
CA ALA A 433 -6.36 26.38 7.15
C ALA A 433 -5.94 25.38 6.04
N VAL A 434 -5.76 24.10 6.39
CA VAL A 434 -5.48 23.02 5.42
C VAL A 434 -6.65 22.83 4.46
N GLU A 435 -7.88 22.81 4.98
CA GLU A 435 -9.11 22.61 4.19
C GLU A 435 -9.42 23.78 3.25
N ASN A 436 -9.01 25.01 3.62
CA ASN A 436 -9.06 26.21 2.81
C ASN A 436 -7.95 26.29 1.74
N GLY A 437 -6.96 25.38 1.77
CA GLY A 437 -5.82 25.38 0.85
C GLY A 437 -4.75 26.44 1.15
N GLU A 438 -4.68 26.90 2.41
CA GLU A 438 -3.68 27.86 2.88
C GLU A 438 -2.30 27.21 3.01
N TRP A 439 -1.24 28.02 2.92
CA TRP A 439 0.12 27.57 3.22
C TRP A 439 0.26 27.34 4.72
N CYS A 440 0.46 26.09 5.11
CA CYS A 440 0.59 25.67 6.49
C CYS A 440 2.04 25.30 6.82
N ASP A 441 2.49 25.71 8.00
CA ASP A 441 3.75 25.29 8.60
C ASP A 441 3.58 23.93 9.30
N TYR A 442 4.47 22.98 8.99
CA TYR A 442 4.39 21.62 9.48
C TYR A 442 5.74 21.17 10.04
N VAL A 443 5.73 20.74 11.31
CA VAL A 443 6.93 20.28 12.00
C VAL A 443 6.72 18.86 12.48
N VAL A 444 7.70 18.00 12.19
CA VAL A 444 7.76 16.60 12.59
C VAL A 444 9.06 16.38 13.35
N ILE A 445 8.97 16.03 14.63
CA ILE A 445 10.12 15.71 15.48
C ILE A 445 10.04 14.23 15.84
N ALA A 446 11.03 13.44 15.44
CA ALA A 446 11.18 12.04 15.82
C ALA A 446 12.45 11.88 16.66
N HIS A 447 12.32 11.36 17.88
CA HIS A 447 13.45 11.15 18.81
C HIS A 447 13.19 9.93 19.69
N GLY A 448 13.99 8.87 19.53
CA GLY A 448 13.74 7.57 20.12
C GLY A 448 12.36 7.02 19.73
N THR A 449 11.57 6.60 20.72
CA THR A 449 10.18 6.14 20.55
C THR A 449 9.17 7.28 20.37
N ARG A 450 9.57 8.55 20.53
CA ARG A 450 8.68 9.70 20.53
C ARG A 450 8.60 10.35 19.15
N ILE A 451 7.39 10.58 18.65
CA ILE A 451 7.10 11.30 17.42
C ILE A 451 6.08 12.40 17.71
N VAL A 452 6.45 13.65 17.44
CA VAL A 452 5.61 14.84 17.62
C VAL A 452 5.31 15.46 16.25
N ILE A 453 4.05 15.83 16.02
CA ILE A 453 3.58 16.54 14.83
C ILE A 453 2.93 17.86 15.27
N VAL A 454 3.30 18.95 14.61
CA VAL A 454 2.80 20.30 14.86
C VAL A 454 2.33 20.89 13.53
N LEU A 455 1.17 21.53 13.53
CA LEU A 455 0.57 22.22 12.39
C LEU A 455 0.27 23.66 12.79
N ASN A 456 0.83 24.64 12.10
CA ASN A 456 0.65 26.08 12.38
C ASN A 456 0.89 26.43 13.87
N GLY A 457 1.88 25.79 14.50
CA GLY A 457 2.22 25.96 15.94
C GLY A 457 1.34 25.16 16.91
N VAL A 458 0.27 24.51 16.45
CA VAL A 458 -0.62 23.67 17.25
C VAL A 458 -0.10 22.23 17.26
N THR A 459 0.17 21.67 18.44
CA THR A 459 0.58 20.25 18.57
C THR A 459 -0.55 19.32 18.19
N MET A 460 -0.45 18.71 17.02
CA MET A 460 -1.45 17.80 16.48
C MET A 460 -1.40 16.44 17.17
N THR A 461 -0.21 15.86 17.37
CA THR A 461 -0.03 14.61 18.12
C THR A 461 1.34 14.55 18.75
N ASP A 462 1.44 14.09 20.00
CA ASP A 462 2.70 13.78 20.70
C ASP A 462 2.66 12.31 21.12
N THR A 463 3.22 11.42 20.31
CA THR A 463 3.07 9.98 20.46
C THR A 463 4.36 9.34 20.97
N ARG A 464 4.26 8.43 21.94
CA ARG A 464 5.35 7.49 22.28
C ARG A 464 4.96 6.08 21.84
N ASP A 465 5.62 5.57 20.81
CA ASP A 465 5.45 4.18 20.35
C ASP A 465 6.46 3.28 21.07
N GLU A 466 6.07 2.81 22.26
CA GLU A 466 6.84 1.89 23.10
C GLU A 466 6.52 0.41 22.76
N HIS A 467 5.91 0.14 21.60
CA HIS A 467 5.51 -1.22 21.25
C HIS A 467 6.73 -2.11 20.91
N PRO A 468 7.04 -3.16 21.70
CA PRO A 468 8.34 -3.84 21.71
C PRO A 468 8.76 -4.51 20.39
N THR A 469 7.80 -4.85 19.52
CA THR A 469 8.07 -5.53 18.24
C THR A 469 7.52 -4.83 16.99
N LYS A 470 6.99 -3.61 17.15
CA LYS A 470 6.40 -2.79 16.06
C LYS A 470 7.01 -1.39 15.94
N PHE A 471 7.61 -0.87 17.02
CA PHE A 471 8.43 0.34 16.95
C PHE A 471 9.48 0.21 15.84
N VAL A 472 9.59 1.23 14.98
CA VAL A 472 10.60 1.30 13.93
C VAL A 472 11.60 2.41 14.27
N PRO A 473 12.87 2.10 14.58
CA PRO A 473 13.84 3.10 15.02
C PRO A 473 14.42 3.93 13.88
N ARG A 474 14.52 3.37 12.67
CA ARG A 474 15.05 4.05 11.48
C ARG A 474 14.46 3.48 10.19
N GLY A 475 14.53 4.25 9.11
CA GLY A 475 14.13 3.82 7.78
C GLY A 475 14.03 4.97 6.79
N LEU A 476 13.40 4.74 5.63
CA LEU A 476 13.24 5.75 4.58
C LEU A 476 12.30 6.89 5.00
N MET A 477 12.50 8.06 4.38
CA MET A 477 11.60 9.21 4.48
C MET A 477 11.12 9.62 3.08
N GLY A 478 9.88 10.10 2.96
CA GLY A 478 9.38 10.65 1.70
C GLY A 478 8.07 11.39 1.84
N LEU A 479 7.73 12.16 0.82
CA LEU A 479 6.43 12.81 0.67
C LEU A 479 5.48 11.84 -0.05
N GLU A 480 4.23 11.75 0.38
CA GLU A 480 3.19 10.94 -0.25
C GLU A 480 2.06 11.80 -0.83
N TYR A 481 1.47 11.33 -1.93
CA TYR A 481 0.27 11.88 -2.54
C TYR A 481 -0.59 10.71 -3.04
N THR A 482 -1.78 10.53 -2.46
CA THR A 482 -2.80 9.60 -2.96
C THR A 482 -3.86 10.37 -3.73
N HIS A 483 -3.90 10.13 -5.04
CA HIS A 483 -4.92 10.68 -5.91
C HIS A 483 -6.26 9.95 -5.70
N ASN A 484 -7.33 10.72 -5.52
CA ASN A 484 -8.69 10.19 -5.52
C ASN A 484 -9.32 10.31 -6.91
N SER A 485 -9.55 9.17 -7.56
CA SER A 485 -10.06 9.08 -8.94
C SER A 485 -11.31 9.93 -9.17
N GLY A 486 -11.31 10.71 -10.26
CA GLY A 486 -12.44 11.57 -10.64
C GLY A 486 -12.49 12.94 -9.94
N ARG A 487 -11.40 13.37 -9.29
CA ARG A 487 -11.27 14.69 -8.66
C ARG A 487 -9.99 15.39 -9.08
N GLU A 488 -10.05 16.68 -9.41
CA GLU A 488 -8.84 17.51 -9.42
C GLU A 488 -8.38 17.76 -7.98
N ASP A 489 -7.32 17.06 -7.57
CA ASP A 489 -6.62 17.26 -6.30
C ASP A 489 -5.11 17.39 -6.53
N SER A 490 -4.41 18.05 -5.60
CA SER A 490 -2.95 18.08 -5.58
C SER A 490 -2.42 18.52 -4.23
N VAL A 491 -1.18 18.16 -3.93
CA VAL A 491 -0.42 18.69 -2.80
C VAL A 491 0.79 19.47 -3.28
N GLU A 492 1.15 20.52 -2.56
CA GLU A 492 2.29 21.36 -2.84
C GLU A 492 3.18 21.47 -1.60
N PHE A 493 4.50 21.40 -1.79
CA PHE A 493 5.52 21.45 -0.73
C PHE A 493 6.65 22.42 -1.06
N LYS A 494 7.15 23.12 -0.05
CA LYS A 494 8.34 23.98 -0.12
C LYS A 494 9.01 24.10 1.25
N ASP A 495 10.09 24.86 1.34
CA ASP A 495 10.78 25.21 2.59
C ASP A 495 11.11 23.96 3.45
N ILE A 496 11.56 22.88 2.79
CA ILE A 496 11.76 21.55 3.41
C ILE A 496 13.15 21.51 4.07
N PHE A 497 13.19 21.73 5.37
CA PHE A 497 14.41 21.75 6.18
C PHE A 497 14.49 20.55 7.11
N PHE A 498 15.66 19.92 7.16
CA PHE A 498 15.91 18.72 7.96
C PHE A 498 17.13 18.91 8.85
N LYS A 499 17.05 18.44 10.08
CA LYS A 499 18.14 18.38 11.04
C LYS A 499 18.16 16.99 11.66
N ARG A 500 19.29 16.29 11.55
CA ARG A 500 19.51 15.06 12.32
C ARG A 500 19.74 15.44 13.78
N LEU A 501 19.06 14.78 14.70
CA LEU A 501 19.27 14.92 16.12
C LEU A 501 20.33 13.88 16.55
N THR A 502 21.31 14.29 17.34
CA THR A 502 22.20 13.32 17.99
C THR A 502 21.38 12.45 18.94
N PRO A 503 21.54 11.11 18.93
CA PRO A 503 20.89 10.25 19.89
C PRO A 503 21.18 10.74 21.32
N ALA A 504 20.15 10.86 22.15
CA ALA A 504 20.37 11.13 23.56
C ALA A 504 21.24 10.01 24.17
N THR A 505 22.37 10.39 24.75
CA THR A 505 23.11 9.51 25.68
C THR A 505 22.11 9.05 26.74
N ALA A 506 21.93 7.73 26.89
CA ALA A 506 20.90 7.19 27.76
C ALA A 506 21.06 7.74 29.20
N GLN A 507 19.99 8.36 29.70
CA GLN A 507 19.79 8.77 31.09
C GLN A 507 18.51 8.11 31.62
#